data_AF-A0A176FHX8-F1
#
_entry.id   AF-A0A176FHX8-F1
#
_cell.length_a   1.000
_cell.length_b   1.000
_cell.length_c   1.000
_cell.angle_alpha   90.00
_cell.angle_beta   90.00
_cell.angle_gamma   90.00
#
_symmetry.space_group_name_H-M   'P 1'
#
loop_
_entity.id
_entity.type
_entity.pdbx_description
1 polymer ?
#
loop_
_entity_poly.entity_id
_entity_poly.type
_entity_poly.pdbx_seq_one_letter_code
_entity_poly.pdbx_strand_id
1 'polypeptide(L)'
;IEGEDVPMDEFGEASFRMADVEGTTEMTVGNLRSSVQKFTTGAVSYVMDFNEPDDGDGRFVIRGEADSMQFDGTASLPNDMDPEQMAAALKAGFAFDGSFSFTNGSSNFNFKDEEETVQGASSSATGQLGLKMDESGLSYSGDATDVTMSMAGAEIPFPLEIAMQEAGFNLTMPVTAGEEEQDFALGLTLGDFTMSDLIWGIFDPSGQLPRDPATVAFDATGTVKLLVDLLDTEQMEAVEEGETMPGELNSLDLNSLTVSAAGAELTGDGSFTFDNSDMTTFEGMPAPTGSVNLMLVGGNALLDKLVAMGFVPEEQAAGARMMMGLFAVPGDGEDTLTSTIEVKGDGQVLANGQRIR
;
A
#
# COMPACT_ATOMS: atom_id res chain seq x y z
N ILE A 1 -24.79 4.47 -8.42
CA ILE A 1 -25.46 3.19 -8.74
C ILE A 1 -26.42 2.92 -7.59
N GLU A 2 -27.73 2.80 -7.84
CA GLU A 2 -28.69 2.45 -6.78
C GLU A 2 -28.46 0.98 -6.40
N GLY A 3 -28.27 0.70 -5.10
CA GLY A 3 -28.16 -0.67 -4.61
C GLY A 3 -29.49 -1.39 -4.78
N GLU A 4 -29.50 -2.48 -5.56
CA GLU A 4 -30.68 -3.34 -5.64
C GLU A 4 -30.84 -4.14 -4.35
N ASP A 5 -32.08 -4.14 -3.86
CA ASP A 5 -32.52 -4.93 -2.71
C ASP A 5 -32.48 -6.41 -3.06
N VAL A 6 -31.77 -7.19 -2.26
CA VAL A 6 -31.52 -8.60 -2.54
C VAL A 6 -32.57 -9.45 -1.81
N PRO A 7 -33.32 -10.32 -2.50
CA PRO A 7 -34.25 -11.24 -1.85
C PRO A 7 -33.54 -12.17 -0.84
N MET A 8 -34.07 -12.25 0.38
CA MET A 8 -33.50 -12.95 1.54
C MET A 8 -34.19 -14.29 1.84
N ASP A 9 -34.69 -14.97 0.80
CA ASP A 9 -35.71 -16.00 0.99
C ASP A 9 -35.12 -17.43 1.10
N GLU A 10 -33.84 -17.63 0.73
CA GLU A 10 -33.17 -18.95 0.76
C GLU A 10 -31.71 -18.87 1.25
N PHE A 11 -31.24 -19.96 1.89
CA PHE A 11 -29.97 -20.15 2.60
C PHE A 11 -28.69 -19.64 1.89
N GLY A 12 -27.75 -19.08 2.68
CA GLY A 12 -26.28 -19.08 2.52
C GLY A 12 -25.72 -19.48 1.16
N GLU A 13 -26.01 -18.68 0.12
CA GLU A 13 -25.53 -18.93 -1.23
C GLU A 13 -24.08 -18.47 -1.34
N ALA A 14 -23.16 -19.43 -1.49
CA ALA A 14 -21.84 -19.21 -2.05
C ALA A 14 -21.84 -19.71 -3.49
N SER A 15 -21.76 -18.80 -4.46
CA SER A 15 -21.66 -19.16 -5.88
C SER A 15 -20.57 -18.35 -6.56
N PHE A 16 -19.89 -19.01 -7.50
CA PHE A 16 -18.89 -18.41 -8.37
C PHE A 16 -19.13 -18.93 -9.78
N ARG A 17 -19.36 -18.03 -10.74
CA ARG A 17 -19.66 -18.35 -12.13
C ARG A 17 -18.67 -17.64 -13.03
N MET A 18 -18.11 -18.37 -14.00
CA MET A 18 -17.22 -17.84 -15.03
C MET A 18 -17.75 -18.27 -16.40
N ALA A 19 -17.84 -17.33 -17.32
CA ALA A 19 -18.13 -17.60 -18.73
C ALA A 19 -16.84 -17.78 -19.53
N ASP A 20 -16.94 -18.45 -20.68
CA ASP A 20 -15.92 -18.47 -21.75
C ASP A 20 -14.49 -18.72 -21.25
N VAL A 21 -14.33 -19.74 -20.39
CA VAL A 21 -13.03 -20.09 -19.82
C VAL A 21 -12.17 -20.76 -20.89
N GLU A 22 -11.08 -20.08 -21.25
CA GLU A 22 -10.05 -20.59 -22.14
C GLU A 22 -8.70 -20.59 -21.42
N GLY A 23 -7.90 -21.63 -21.59
CA GLY A 23 -6.61 -21.69 -20.92
C GLY A 23 -5.72 -22.80 -21.42
N THR A 24 -4.43 -22.62 -21.16
CA THR A 24 -3.39 -23.60 -21.45
C THR A 24 -2.59 -23.86 -20.19
N THR A 25 -2.41 -25.15 -19.88
CA THR A 25 -1.51 -25.61 -18.84
C THR A 25 -0.47 -26.51 -19.49
N GLU A 26 0.79 -26.10 -19.43
CA GLU A 26 1.91 -26.94 -19.79
C GLU A 26 2.62 -27.37 -18.52
N MET A 27 2.74 -28.68 -18.30
CA MET A 27 3.41 -29.24 -17.13
C MET A 27 4.57 -30.12 -17.58
N THR A 28 5.75 -29.85 -17.04
CA THR A 28 6.94 -30.68 -17.24
C THR A 28 7.32 -31.29 -15.91
N VAL A 29 7.47 -32.62 -15.91
CA VAL A 29 7.92 -33.38 -14.73
C VAL A 29 9.35 -33.83 -14.98
N GLY A 30 10.29 -33.22 -14.26
CA GLY A 30 11.70 -33.59 -14.22
C GLY A 30 12.19 -33.64 -12.78
N ASN A 31 13.37 -33.08 -12.53
CA ASN A 31 13.88 -32.89 -11.15
C ASN A 31 12.96 -31.97 -10.33
N LEU A 32 12.29 -31.02 -11.00
CA LEU A 32 11.21 -30.19 -10.49
C LEU A 32 9.94 -30.48 -11.30
N ARG A 33 8.79 -30.22 -10.68
CA ARG A 33 7.51 -30.12 -11.37
C ARG A 33 7.30 -28.67 -11.75
N SER A 34 7.52 -28.35 -13.00
CA SER A 34 7.30 -27.00 -13.52
C SER A 34 5.97 -26.93 -14.25
N SER A 35 5.22 -25.85 -14.02
CA SER A 35 3.98 -25.57 -14.72
C SER A 35 3.96 -24.13 -15.24
N VAL A 36 3.53 -23.96 -16.49
CA VAL A 36 3.14 -22.67 -17.05
C VAL A 36 1.65 -22.71 -17.28
N GLN A 37 0.93 -21.77 -16.69
CA GLN A 37 -0.52 -21.67 -16.72
C GLN A 37 -0.91 -20.30 -17.25
N LYS A 38 -1.83 -20.31 -18.20
CA LYS A 38 -2.51 -19.11 -18.67
C LYS A 38 -3.99 -19.41 -18.74
N PHE A 39 -4.82 -18.56 -18.15
CA PHE A 39 -6.25 -18.64 -18.36
C PHE A 39 -6.85 -17.26 -18.55
N THR A 40 -7.89 -17.21 -19.38
CA THR A 40 -8.75 -16.05 -19.58
C THR A 40 -10.19 -16.49 -19.41
N THR A 41 -11.03 -15.61 -18.93
CA THR A 41 -12.46 -15.84 -18.82
C THR A 41 -13.21 -14.69 -19.48
N GLY A 42 -14.43 -14.96 -19.95
CA GLY A 42 -15.45 -13.92 -20.11
C GLY A 42 -15.97 -13.46 -18.75
N ALA A 43 -17.23 -13.04 -18.72
CA ALA A 43 -17.86 -12.48 -17.52
C ALA A 43 -17.73 -13.41 -16.31
N VAL A 44 -17.33 -12.83 -15.18
CA VAL A 44 -17.24 -13.49 -13.88
C VAL A 44 -18.27 -12.88 -12.96
N SER A 45 -18.93 -13.70 -12.16
CA SER A 45 -19.81 -13.23 -11.09
C SER A 45 -19.66 -14.10 -9.86
N TYR A 46 -19.79 -13.48 -8.68
CA TYR A 46 -19.73 -14.17 -7.41
C TYR A 46 -20.79 -13.66 -6.46
N VAL A 47 -21.26 -14.55 -5.60
CA VAL A 47 -22.15 -14.26 -4.48
C VAL A 47 -21.59 -15.00 -3.27
N MET A 48 -21.41 -14.29 -2.16
CA MET A 48 -21.13 -14.91 -0.87
C MET A 48 -22.10 -14.35 0.16
N ASP A 49 -22.67 -15.24 0.96
CA ASP A 49 -23.69 -14.93 1.94
C ASP A 49 -23.39 -15.73 3.21
N PHE A 50 -22.87 -15.02 4.22
CA PHE A 50 -22.44 -15.55 5.49
C PHE A 50 -23.37 -15.07 6.60
N ASN A 51 -23.79 -15.98 7.47
CA ASN A 51 -24.42 -15.62 8.73
C ASN A 51 -23.42 -15.77 9.86
N GLU A 52 -23.61 -15.00 10.93
CA GLU A 52 -22.85 -15.13 12.16
C GLU A 52 -23.02 -16.55 12.74
N PRO A 53 -21.94 -17.21 13.18
CA PRO A 53 -22.04 -18.46 13.90
C PRO A 53 -22.71 -18.28 15.28
N ASP A 54 -23.09 -19.38 15.92
CA ASP A 54 -23.55 -19.42 17.32
C ASP A 54 -24.82 -18.60 17.66
N ASP A 55 -25.85 -18.67 16.80
CA ASP A 55 -27.15 -18.00 16.97
C ASP A 55 -27.09 -16.45 17.01
N GLY A 56 -26.02 -15.86 16.45
CA GLY A 56 -25.95 -14.44 16.17
C GLY A 56 -26.91 -14.02 15.05
N ASP A 57 -27.41 -12.78 15.12
CA ASP A 57 -28.31 -12.21 14.12
C ASP A 57 -27.55 -11.54 12.95
N GLY A 58 -26.21 -11.55 13.00
CA GLY A 58 -25.35 -10.96 11.98
C GLY A 58 -25.41 -11.66 10.62
N ARG A 59 -25.42 -10.89 9.52
CA ARG A 59 -25.36 -11.41 8.14
C ARG A 59 -24.51 -10.51 7.25
N PHE A 60 -23.62 -11.12 6.49
CA PHE A 60 -22.80 -10.45 5.49
C PHE A 60 -23.06 -11.05 4.10
N VAL A 61 -23.55 -10.22 3.18
CA VAL A 61 -23.79 -10.58 1.79
C VAL A 61 -22.90 -9.73 0.90
N ILE A 62 -22.18 -10.35 -0.02
CA ILE A 62 -21.43 -9.65 -1.07
C ILE A 62 -21.71 -10.28 -2.42
N ARG A 63 -21.93 -9.44 -3.42
CA ARG A 63 -22.05 -9.82 -4.82
C ARG A 63 -21.07 -9.00 -5.63
N GLY A 64 -20.41 -9.62 -6.59
CA GLY A 64 -19.62 -8.86 -7.54
C GLY A 64 -19.55 -9.51 -8.89
N GLU A 65 -19.09 -8.73 -9.84
CA GLU A 65 -18.93 -9.12 -11.23
C GLU A 65 -17.73 -8.42 -11.86
N ALA A 66 -17.20 -9.01 -12.92
CA ALA A 66 -16.18 -8.42 -13.78
C ALA A 66 -16.41 -8.90 -15.21
N ASP A 67 -16.08 -8.06 -16.21
CA ASP A 67 -16.29 -8.38 -17.63
C ASP A 67 -15.36 -9.51 -18.10
N SER A 68 -14.16 -9.57 -17.55
CA SER A 68 -13.17 -10.60 -17.85
C SER A 68 -12.19 -10.75 -16.71
N MET A 69 -11.62 -11.94 -16.55
CA MET A 69 -10.42 -12.15 -15.75
C MET A 69 -9.32 -12.80 -16.58
N GLN A 70 -8.08 -12.50 -16.24
CA GLN A 70 -6.90 -13.12 -16.82
C GLN A 70 -5.93 -13.52 -15.71
N PHE A 71 -5.30 -14.67 -15.89
CA PHE A 71 -4.21 -15.13 -15.06
C PHE A 71 -3.07 -15.62 -15.94
N ASP A 72 -1.87 -15.20 -15.57
CA ASP A 72 -0.62 -15.74 -16.09
C ASP A 72 0.21 -16.19 -14.89
N GLY A 73 0.65 -17.45 -14.91
CA GLY A 73 1.38 -18.04 -13.81
C GLY A 73 2.45 -19.02 -14.26
N THR A 74 3.60 -18.96 -13.61
CA THR A 74 4.62 -20.00 -13.66
C THR A 74 4.88 -20.50 -12.25
N ALA A 75 5.10 -21.80 -12.12
CA ALA A 75 5.49 -22.41 -10.86
C ALA A 75 6.53 -23.50 -11.11
N SER A 76 7.45 -23.65 -10.18
CA SER A 76 8.39 -24.76 -10.09
C SER A 76 8.31 -25.31 -8.69
N LEU A 77 7.93 -26.58 -8.55
CA LEU A 77 7.76 -27.25 -7.27
C LEU A 77 8.76 -28.41 -7.16
N PRO A 78 9.53 -28.50 -6.07
CA PRO A 78 10.27 -29.70 -5.73
C PRO A 78 9.35 -30.92 -5.63
N ASN A 79 9.84 -32.09 -6.05
CA ASN A 79 9.03 -33.32 -6.02
C ASN A 79 8.68 -33.76 -4.58
N ASP A 80 9.59 -33.52 -3.63
CA ASP A 80 9.46 -33.85 -2.21
C ASP A 80 9.45 -32.56 -1.38
N MET A 81 8.38 -31.77 -1.49
CA MET A 81 8.21 -30.51 -0.76
C MET A 81 7.45 -30.74 0.54
N ASP A 82 7.97 -30.21 1.64
CA ASP A 82 7.26 -30.06 2.91
C ASP A 82 6.76 -28.61 3.02
N PRO A 83 5.44 -28.36 3.03
CA PRO A 83 4.88 -27.02 3.18
C PRO A 83 5.27 -26.33 4.49
N GLU A 84 5.66 -27.08 5.52
CA GLU A 84 6.12 -26.52 6.80
C GLU A 84 7.58 -26.05 6.73
N GLN A 85 8.32 -26.41 5.67
CA GLN A 85 9.74 -26.07 5.48
C GLN A 85 9.94 -25.22 4.23
N MET A 86 9.27 -24.07 4.18
CA MET A 86 9.33 -23.18 3.02
C MET A 86 10.75 -22.70 2.68
N ALA A 87 11.58 -22.37 3.68
CA ALA A 87 12.98 -22.00 3.45
C ALA A 87 13.77 -23.12 2.73
N ALA A 88 13.56 -24.38 3.11
CA ALA A 88 14.17 -25.52 2.43
C ALA A 88 13.60 -25.74 1.02
N ALA A 89 12.30 -25.53 0.83
CA ALA A 89 11.64 -25.63 -0.46
C ALA A 89 12.21 -24.60 -1.46
N LEU A 90 12.40 -23.35 -1.04
CA LEU A 90 13.00 -22.29 -1.86
C LEU A 90 14.41 -22.66 -2.32
N LYS A 91 15.27 -23.10 -1.38
CA LYS A 91 16.63 -23.61 -1.68
C LYS A 91 16.61 -24.83 -2.61
N ALA A 92 15.55 -25.64 -2.57
CA ALA A 92 15.37 -26.78 -3.46
C ALA A 92 14.83 -26.39 -4.85
N GLY A 93 14.62 -25.10 -5.13
CA GLY A 93 14.15 -24.58 -6.41
C GLY A 93 12.64 -24.35 -6.48
N PHE A 94 11.95 -24.23 -5.34
CA PHE A 94 10.59 -23.71 -5.33
C PHE A 94 10.57 -22.28 -5.87
N ALA A 95 9.69 -22.03 -6.83
CA ALA A 95 9.43 -20.70 -7.34
C ALA A 95 7.97 -20.60 -7.80
N PHE A 96 7.38 -19.44 -7.60
CA PHE A 96 6.05 -19.06 -8.08
C PHE A 96 6.11 -17.64 -8.61
N ASP A 97 5.52 -17.39 -9.77
CA ASP A 97 5.33 -16.06 -10.34
C ASP A 97 3.96 -16.05 -10.98
N GLY A 98 3.00 -15.38 -10.35
CA GLY A 98 1.60 -15.36 -10.75
C GLY A 98 1.05 -13.95 -10.75
N SER A 99 0.29 -13.63 -11.78
CA SER A 99 -0.47 -12.39 -11.88
C SER A 99 -1.93 -12.68 -12.20
N PHE A 100 -2.82 -11.96 -11.54
CA PHE A 100 -4.25 -11.99 -11.73
C PHE A 100 -4.70 -10.60 -12.15
N SER A 101 -5.58 -10.49 -13.14
CA SER A 101 -6.14 -9.20 -13.53
C SER A 101 -7.60 -9.33 -13.93
N PHE A 102 -8.34 -8.24 -13.80
CA PHE A 102 -9.73 -8.14 -14.22
C PHE A 102 -10.01 -6.80 -14.89
N THR A 103 -11.10 -6.75 -15.66
CA THR A 103 -11.61 -5.51 -16.24
C THR A 103 -13.05 -5.26 -15.80
N ASN A 104 -13.39 -3.99 -15.64
CA ASN A 104 -14.71 -3.49 -15.28
C ASN A 104 -15.33 -4.27 -14.10
N GLY A 105 -14.62 -4.27 -12.97
CA GLY A 105 -15.06 -4.96 -11.76
C GLY A 105 -16.04 -4.10 -10.97
N SER A 106 -17.11 -4.70 -10.48
CA SER A 106 -18.02 -4.05 -9.53
C SER A 106 -18.42 -5.01 -8.41
N SER A 107 -18.73 -4.48 -7.24
CA SER A 107 -19.20 -5.27 -6.11
C SER A 107 -20.16 -4.48 -5.25
N ASN A 108 -21.17 -5.15 -4.71
CA ASN A 108 -22.10 -4.62 -3.72
C ASN A 108 -22.03 -5.51 -2.49
N PHE A 109 -21.97 -4.92 -1.30
CA PHE A 109 -22.02 -5.64 -0.05
C PHE A 109 -23.08 -5.07 0.88
N ASN A 110 -23.58 -5.92 1.76
CA ASN A 110 -24.51 -5.59 2.81
C ASN A 110 -24.10 -6.37 4.06
N PHE A 111 -23.82 -5.65 5.14
CA PHE A 111 -23.56 -6.16 6.46
C PHE A 111 -24.73 -5.75 7.37
N LYS A 112 -25.34 -6.72 8.01
CA LYS A 112 -26.37 -6.51 9.01
C LYS A 112 -25.88 -7.07 10.33
N ASP A 113 -26.05 -6.30 11.40
CA ASP A 113 -25.85 -6.73 12.77
C ASP A 113 -27.00 -6.19 13.62
N GLU A 114 -27.73 -7.07 14.30
CA GLU A 114 -28.98 -6.75 14.99
C GLU A 114 -29.97 -5.90 14.14
N GLU A 115 -30.22 -4.64 14.53
CA GLU A 115 -31.05 -3.66 13.81
C GLU A 115 -30.24 -2.75 12.87
N GLU A 116 -28.92 -2.82 12.90
CA GLU A 116 -28.03 -1.99 12.11
C GLU A 116 -27.71 -2.65 10.77
N THR A 117 -27.64 -1.83 9.74
CA THR A 117 -27.32 -2.29 8.39
C THR A 117 -26.35 -1.31 7.77
N VAL A 118 -25.26 -1.83 7.22
CA VAL A 118 -24.25 -1.12 6.46
C VAL A 118 -24.20 -1.73 5.08
N GLN A 119 -24.48 -0.93 4.06
CA GLN A 119 -24.42 -1.31 2.66
C GLN A 119 -23.33 -0.51 1.96
N GLY A 120 -22.74 -1.09 0.94
CA GLY A 120 -21.79 -0.37 0.10
C GLY A 120 -21.65 -0.97 -1.28
N ALA A 121 -21.07 -0.19 -2.16
CA ALA A 121 -20.75 -0.60 -3.52
C ALA A 121 -19.35 -0.12 -3.88
N SER A 122 -18.61 -0.91 -4.63
CA SER A 122 -17.33 -0.54 -5.22
C SER A 122 -17.32 -0.84 -6.72
N SER A 123 -16.52 -0.09 -7.47
CA SER A 123 -16.19 -0.43 -8.85
C SER A 123 -14.78 0.03 -9.23
N SER A 124 -14.22 -0.58 -10.27
CA SER A 124 -12.91 -0.25 -10.84
C SER A 124 -12.86 -0.62 -12.31
N ALA A 125 -12.21 0.19 -13.15
CA ALA A 125 -12.07 -0.08 -14.57
C ALA A 125 -11.09 -1.23 -14.85
N THR A 126 -10.01 -1.29 -14.08
CA THR A 126 -9.06 -2.40 -14.09
C THR A 126 -8.60 -2.71 -12.68
N GLY A 127 -8.16 -3.94 -12.46
CA GLY A 127 -7.34 -4.29 -11.31
C GLY A 127 -6.39 -5.42 -11.64
N GLN A 128 -5.21 -5.41 -11.02
CA GLN A 128 -4.21 -6.45 -11.11
C GLN A 128 -3.62 -6.74 -9.74
N LEU A 129 -3.29 -8.02 -9.52
CA LEU A 129 -2.59 -8.51 -8.34
C LEU A 129 -1.45 -9.41 -8.80
N GLY A 130 -0.22 -9.11 -8.38
CA GLY A 130 0.97 -9.90 -8.64
C GLY A 130 1.49 -10.53 -7.35
N LEU A 131 1.87 -11.80 -7.41
CA LEU A 131 2.59 -12.50 -6.37
C LEU A 131 3.74 -13.26 -7.01
N LYS A 132 4.96 -12.99 -6.55
CA LYS A 132 6.14 -13.73 -6.93
C LYS A 132 6.89 -14.16 -5.68
N MET A 133 7.36 -15.39 -5.65
CA MET A 133 8.15 -15.96 -4.57
C MET A 133 9.18 -16.91 -5.16
N ASP A 134 10.45 -16.66 -4.91
CA ASP A 134 11.56 -17.55 -5.25
C ASP A 134 12.70 -17.36 -4.25
N GLU A 135 13.85 -18.01 -4.46
CA GLU A 135 15.01 -17.90 -3.56
C GLU A 135 15.51 -16.45 -3.39
N SER A 136 15.28 -15.58 -4.37
CA SER A 136 15.67 -14.17 -4.28
C SER A 136 14.77 -13.36 -3.32
N GLY A 137 13.49 -13.72 -3.19
CA GLY A 137 12.56 -12.95 -2.39
C GLY A 137 11.08 -13.22 -2.63
N LEU A 138 10.29 -12.43 -1.92
CA LEU A 138 8.85 -12.29 -2.07
C LEU A 138 8.55 -10.92 -2.68
N SER A 139 7.79 -10.90 -3.77
CA SER A 139 7.17 -9.70 -4.32
C SER A 139 5.65 -9.82 -4.28
N TYR A 140 5.01 -8.76 -3.81
CA TYR A 140 3.56 -8.61 -3.75
C TYR A 140 3.21 -7.23 -4.29
N SER A 141 2.38 -7.18 -5.32
CA SER A 141 1.96 -5.93 -5.94
C SER A 141 0.49 -5.95 -6.27
N GLY A 142 -0.12 -4.78 -6.30
CA GLY A 142 -1.47 -4.64 -6.82
C GLY A 142 -1.69 -3.22 -7.33
N ASP A 143 -2.53 -3.11 -8.34
CA ASP A 143 -2.95 -1.84 -8.92
C ASP A 143 -4.42 -1.91 -9.34
N ALA A 144 -5.07 -0.76 -9.34
CA ALA A 144 -6.43 -0.58 -9.81
C ALA A 144 -6.63 0.85 -10.35
N THR A 145 -7.48 0.98 -11.36
CA THR A 145 -7.81 2.27 -11.98
C THR A 145 -9.29 2.58 -11.89
N ASP A 146 -9.63 3.88 -11.88
CA ASP A 146 -11.00 4.38 -11.79
C ASP A 146 -11.78 3.75 -10.62
N VAL A 147 -11.17 3.75 -9.44
CA VAL A 147 -11.76 3.15 -8.24
C VAL A 147 -12.82 4.08 -7.68
N THR A 148 -14.02 3.54 -7.45
CA THR A 148 -15.09 4.22 -6.71
C THR A 148 -15.57 3.33 -5.58
N MET A 149 -15.89 3.94 -4.44
CA MET A 149 -16.49 3.24 -3.31
C MET A 149 -17.56 4.12 -2.68
N SER A 150 -18.70 3.52 -2.39
CA SER A 150 -19.81 4.13 -1.68
C SER A 150 -20.22 3.27 -0.49
N MET A 151 -20.61 3.90 0.61
CA MET A 151 -21.03 3.23 1.84
C MET A 151 -22.15 4.02 2.51
N ALA A 152 -23.18 3.34 3.01
CA ALA A 152 -24.27 3.93 3.77
C ALA A 152 -24.67 2.97 4.88
N GLY A 153 -25.18 3.49 6.00
CA GLY A 153 -25.65 2.65 7.09
C GLY A 153 -26.36 3.43 8.18
N ALA A 154 -26.95 2.72 9.14
CA ALA A 154 -27.75 3.31 10.21
C ALA A 154 -26.98 4.36 11.05
N GLU A 155 -25.71 4.09 11.33
CA GLU A 155 -24.81 5.01 12.03
C GLU A 155 -24.09 6.01 11.12
N ILE A 156 -24.21 5.87 9.80
CA ILE A 156 -23.60 6.77 8.83
C ILE A 156 -24.63 7.86 8.49
N PRO A 157 -24.44 9.11 8.96
CA PRO A 157 -25.48 10.14 8.86
C PRO A 157 -25.85 10.49 7.41
N PHE A 158 -24.92 10.28 6.48
CA PHE A 158 -25.06 10.50 5.04
C PHE A 158 -24.21 9.47 4.29
N PRO A 159 -24.60 9.02 3.08
CA PRO A 159 -23.78 8.13 2.28
C PRO A 159 -22.38 8.71 2.04
N LEU A 160 -21.36 7.89 2.31
CA LEU A 160 -19.98 8.19 2.01
C LEU A 160 -19.69 7.76 0.57
N GLU A 161 -19.03 8.62 -0.18
CA GLU A 161 -18.58 8.31 -1.53
C GLU A 161 -17.16 8.86 -1.69
N ILE A 162 -16.26 7.97 -2.11
CA ILE A 162 -14.87 8.26 -2.41
C ILE A 162 -14.55 7.73 -3.80
N ALA A 163 -13.63 8.40 -4.50
CA ALA A 163 -13.12 7.95 -5.78
C ALA A 163 -11.62 8.22 -5.88
N MET A 164 -10.91 7.38 -6.62
CA MET A 164 -9.47 7.50 -6.90
C MET A 164 -9.23 7.13 -8.36
N GLN A 165 -8.39 7.88 -9.06
CA GLN A 165 -8.02 7.55 -10.44
C GLN A 165 -7.09 6.33 -10.47
N GLU A 166 -6.21 6.22 -9.48
CA GLU A 166 -5.20 5.18 -9.36
C GLU A 166 -5.05 4.76 -7.90
N ALA A 167 -5.02 3.46 -7.66
CA ALA A 167 -4.62 2.88 -6.38
C ALA A 167 -3.61 1.78 -6.67
N GLY A 168 -2.44 1.83 -6.04
CA GLY A 168 -1.37 0.87 -6.30
C GLY A 168 -0.47 0.67 -5.10
N PHE A 169 0.08 -0.52 -4.97
CA PHE A 169 1.14 -0.81 -4.01
C PHE A 169 2.11 -1.82 -4.62
N ASN A 170 3.37 -1.77 -4.17
CA ASN A 170 4.34 -2.82 -4.40
C ASN A 170 5.19 -3.02 -3.16
N LEU A 171 5.49 -4.27 -2.85
CA LEU A 171 6.40 -4.68 -1.80
C LEU A 171 7.25 -5.80 -2.38
N THR A 172 8.56 -5.60 -2.42
CA THR A 172 9.54 -6.65 -2.72
C THR A 172 10.52 -6.72 -1.57
N MET A 173 10.73 -7.91 -1.04
CA MET A 173 11.71 -8.13 0.01
C MET A 173 12.42 -9.47 -0.17
N PRO A 174 13.72 -9.55 0.13
CA PRO A 174 14.39 -10.82 0.22
C PRO A 174 13.81 -11.64 1.38
N VAL A 175 13.90 -12.97 1.28
CA VAL A 175 13.39 -13.88 2.33
C VAL A 175 14.40 -14.93 2.79
N THR A 176 15.55 -15.01 2.13
CA THR A 176 16.63 -15.97 2.40
C THR A 176 17.87 -15.21 2.82
N ALA A 177 18.56 -15.72 3.84
CA ALA A 177 19.81 -15.17 4.35
C ALA A 177 20.90 -15.19 3.27
N GLY A 178 21.73 -14.14 3.24
CA GLY A 178 22.75 -13.95 2.22
C GLY A 178 24.01 -13.28 2.77
N GLU A 179 25.16 -13.63 2.20
CA GLU A 179 26.40 -12.89 2.49
C GLU A 179 26.47 -11.55 1.75
N GLU A 180 25.76 -11.45 0.62
CA GLU A 180 25.67 -10.27 -0.26
C GLU A 180 24.45 -9.40 0.09
N GLU A 181 24.50 -8.13 -0.35
CA GLU A 181 23.37 -7.22 -0.27
C GLU A 181 22.27 -7.64 -1.27
N GLN A 182 21.02 -7.57 -0.82
CA GLN A 182 19.82 -7.97 -1.54
C GLN A 182 18.85 -6.80 -1.64
N ASP A 183 18.25 -6.63 -2.82
CA ASP A 183 17.37 -5.52 -3.10
C ASP A 183 16.00 -5.68 -2.42
N PHE A 184 15.44 -4.57 -1.94
CA PHE A 184 14.04 -4.46 -1.56
C PHE A 184 13.40 -3.24 -2.22
N ALA A 185 12.08 -3.27 -2.33
CA ALA A 185 11.28 -2.17 -2.85
C ALA A 185 9.97 -2.02 -2.06
N LEU A 186 9.54 -0.78 -1.87
CA LEU A 186 8.27 -0.43 -1.27
C LEU A 186 7.70 0.77 -2.01
N GLY A 187 6.47 0.62 -2.51
CA GLY A 187 5.75 1.74 -3.09
C GLY A 187 4.27 1.70 -2.77
N LEU A 188 3.68 2.88 -2.71
CA LEU A 188 2.26 3.13 -2.52
C LEU A 188 1.87 4.27 -3.46
N THR A 189 0.71 4.15 -4.11
CA THR A 189 0.10 5.21 -4.91
C THR A 189 -1.38 5.25 -4.61
N LEU A 190 -1.85 6.40 -4.14
CA LEU A 190 -3.25 6.76 -4.01
C LEU A 190 -3.42 8.06 -4.80
N GLY A 191 -3.71 7.92 -6.09
CA GLY A 191 -3.73 9.00 -7.07
C GLY A 191 -5.12 9.59 -7.23
N ASP A 192 -5.18 10.92 -7.21
CA ASP A 192 -6.39 11.71 -7.47
C ASP A 192 -7.60 11.29 -6.62
N PHE A 193 -7.36 11.09 -5.33
CA PHE A 193 -8.41 10.85 -4.35
C PHE A 193 -9.37 12.04 -4.28
N THR A 194 -10.66 11.75 -4.39
CA THR A 194 -11.76 12.68 -4.19
C THR A 194 -12.79 12.07 -3.25
N MET A 195 -13.55 12.94 -2.59
CA MET A 195 -14.64 12.55 -1.71
C MET A 195 -15.85 13.45 -1.99
N SER A 196 -17.05 12.98 -1.63
CA SER A 196 -18.28 13.72 -1.89
C SER A 196 -18.31 15.11 -1.24
N ASP A 197 -19.06 16.03 -1.87
CA ASP A 197 -19.31 17.38 -1.34
C ASP A 197 -19.97 17.38 0.04
N LEU A 198 -20.72 16.31 0.38
CA LEU A 198 -21.34 16.13 1.69
C LEU A 198 -20.27 15.92 2.76
N ILE A 199 -19.29 15.04 2.51
CA ILE A 199 -18.17 14.81 3.42
C ILE A 199 -17.33 16.09 3.53
N TRP A 200 -17.01 16.73 2.41
CA TRP A 200 -16.33 18.03 2.41
C TRP A 200 -17.08 19.09 3.22
N GLY A 201 -18.41 19.10 3.16
CA GLY A 201 -19.25 20.05 3.91
C GLY A 201 -19.20 19.87 5.43
N ILE A 202 -18.79 18.71 5.93
CA ILE A 202 -18.59 18.47 7.38
C ILE A 202 -17.34 19.18 7.87
N PHE A 203 -16.26 19.15 7.09
CA PHE A 203 -14.96 19.71 7.47
C PHE A 203 -14.74 21.14 6.95
N ASP A 204 -15.32 21.51 5.82
CA ASP A 204 -15.22 22.84 5.23
C ASP A 204 -16.57 23.28 4.64
N PRO A 205 -17.54 23.64 5.51
CA PRO A 205 -18.85 24.13 5.06
C PRO A 205 -18.74 25.46 4.31
N SER A 206 -17.67 26.22 4.51
CA SER A 206 -17.42 27.50 3.86
C SER A 206 -16.77 27.39 2.48
N GLY A 207 -16.26 26.21 2.10
CA GLY A 207 -15.53 26.02 0.85
C GLY A 207 -14.24 26.85 0.76
N GLN A 208 -13.52 27.01 1.87
CA GLN A 208 -12.24 27.73 1.91
C GLN A 208 -11.07 26.90 1.36
N LEU A 209 -11.10 25.58 1.55
CA LEU A 209 -10.09 24.65 1.07
C LEU A 209 -10.35 24.31 -0.41
N PRO A 210 -9.31 24.35 -1.27
CA PRO A 210 -9.41 23.82 -2.62
C PRO A 210 -9.80 22.35 -2.57
N ARG A 211 -10.77 21.95 -3.37
CA ARG A 211 -11.27 20.56 -3.46
C ARG A 211 -10.66 19.82 -4.65
N ASP A 212 -9.44 20.19 -5.04
CA ASP A 212 -8.67 19.50 -6.06
C ASP A 212 -8.36 18.07 -5.58
N PRO A 213 -8.27 17.08 -6.49
CA PRO A 213 -7.94 15.70 -6.12
C PRO A 213 -6.65 15.61 -5.33
N ALA A 214 -6.67 14.81 -4.26
CA ALA A 214 -5.53 14.61 -3.38
C ALA A 214 -4.71 13.40 -3.82
N THR A 215 -3.38 13.49 -3.78
CA THR A 215 -2.49 12.37 -4.11
C THR A 215 -1.58 12.06 -2.93
N VAL A 216 -1.44 10.79 -2.59
CA VAL A 216 -0.39 10.27 -1.71
C VAL A 216 0.33 9.17 -2.44
N ALA A 217 1.56 9.42 -2.84
CA ALA A 217 2.40 8.44 -3.50
C ALA A 217 3.82 8.50 -2.97
N PHE A 218 4.43 7.34 -2.80
CA PHE A 218 5.86 7.23 -2.56
C PHE A 218 6.41 5.96 -3.20
N ASP A 219 7.66 6.03 -3.62
CA ASP A 219 8.42 4.91 -4.16
C ASP A 219 9.80 4.91 -3.52
N ALA A 220 10.15 3.78 -2.90
CA ALA A 220 11.40 3.59 -2.20
C ALA A 220 12.02 2.25 -2.58
N THR A 221 13.33 2.26 -2.80
CA THR A 221 14.15 1.07 -3.05
C THR A 221 15.33 1.07 -2.12
N GLY A 222 15.99 -0.06 -1.94
CA GLY A 222 17.23 -0.10 -1.16
C GLY A 222 17.82 -1.48 -1.10
N THR A 223 18.87 -1.61 -0.30
CA THR A 223 19.57 -2.87 -0.08
C THR A 223 19.58 -3.25 1.38
N VAL A 224 19.34 -4.54 1.65
CA VAL A 224 19.48 -5.15 2.97
C VAL A 224 20.41 -6.34 2.88
N LYS A 225 21.02 -6.73 3.99
CA LYS A 225 21.65 -8.03 4.13
C LYS A 225 20.90 -8.84 5.17
N LEU A 226 20.24 -9.92 4.75
CA LEU A 226 19.54 -10.79 5.68
C LEU A 226 20.52 -11.74 6.38
N LEU A 227 20.45 -11.77 7.72
CA LEU A 227 21.29 -12.62 8.56
C LEU A 227 20.62 -13.96 8.88
N VAL A 228 19.30 -14.03 8.68
CA VAL A 228 18.47 -15.21 8.94
C VAL A 228 17.47 -15.43 7.80
N ASP A 229 16.99 -16.66 7.64
CA ASP A 229 15.90 -16.96 6.71
C ASP A 229 14.56 -16.54 7.34
N LEU A 230 13.85 -15.60 6.71
CA LEU A 230 12.60 -15.04 7.27
C LEU A 230 11.43 -16.03 7.24
N LEU A 231 11.55 -17.09 6.46
CA LEU A 231 10.55 -18.16 6.32
C LEU A 231 10.95 -19.43 7.08
N ASP A 232 11.95 -19.33 7.96
CA ASP A 232 12.34 -20.37 8.89
C ASP A 232 11.83 -20.01 10.29
N THR A 233 10.93 -20.84 10.82
CA THR A 233 10.28 -20.60 12.10
C THR A 233 11.25 -20.59 13.27
N GLU A 234 12.26 -21.46 13.29
CA GLU A 234 13.22 -21.54 14.40
C GLU A 234 14.12 -20.29 14.43
N GLN A 235 14.53 -19.80 13.25
CA GLN A 235 15.32 -18.58 13.15
C GLN A 235 14.52 -17.32 13.51
N MET A 236 13.25 -17.27 13.12
CA MET A 236 12.36 -16.14 13.47
C MET A 236 12.02 -16.10 14.96
N GLU A 237 11.87 -17.25 15.62
CA GLU A 237 11.72 -17.31 17.09
C GLU A 237 12.93 -16.66 17.80
N ALA A 238 14.15 -16.93 17.35
CA ALA A 238 15.36 -16.31 17.91
C ALA A 238 15.44 -14.78 17.68
N VAL A 239 14.87 -14.28 16.57
CA VAL A 239 14.73 -12.84 16.31
C VAL A 239 13.72 -12.21 17.27
N GLU A 240 12.55 -12.85 17.46
CA GLU A 240 11.50 -12.36 18.34
C GLU A 240 11.92 -12.30 19.82
N GLU A 241 12.74 -13.27 20.25
CA GLU A 241 13.36 -13.29 21.57
C GLU A 241 14.51 -12.27 21.73
N GLY A 242 14.89 -11.58 20.64
CA GLY A 242 15.93 -10.56 20.61
C GLY A 242 17.35 -11.12 20.69
N GLU A 243 17.54 -12.41 20.41
CA GLU A 243 18.85 -13.06 20.41
C GLU A 243 19.69 -12.69 19.18
N THR A 244 19.02 -12.40 18.05
CA THR A 244 19.66 -12.00 16.79
C THR A 244 18.86 -10.93 16.06
N MET A 245 19.53 -10.13 15.23
CA MET A 245 18.87 -9.21 14.31
C MET A 245 18.51 -9.95 13.01
N PRO A 246 17.35 -9.63 12.38
CA PRO A 246 16.93 -10.32 11.17
C PRO A 246 17.77 -9.95 9.94
N GLY A 247 18.35 -8.75 9.94
CA GLY A 247 19.15 -8.24 8.85
C GLY A 247 19.79 -6.89 9.17
N GLU A 248 20.64 -6.44 8.26
CA GLU A 248 21.28 -5.14 8.25
C GLU A 248 20.70 -4.32 7.11
N LEU A 249 20.32 -3.06 7.37
CA LEU A 249 19.91 -2.12 6.31
C LEU A 249 21.17 -1.46 5.77
N ASN A 250 21.40 -1.48 4.46
CA ASN A 250 22.62 -0.97 3.84
C ASN A 250 22.36 0.33 3.08
N SER A 251 21.24 0.40 2.36
CA SER A 251 20.85 1.60 1.62
C SER A 251 19.33 1.80 1.55
N LEU A 252 18.91 3.05 1.37
CA LEU A 252 17.53 3.45 1.12
C LEU A 252 17.53 4.65 0.17
N ASP A 253 16.95 4.46 -1.00
CA ASP A 253 16.65 5.48 -1.99
C ASP A 253 15.15 5.78 -1.97
N LEU A 254 14.80 7.04 -1.68
CA LEU A 254 13.47 7.57 -1.91
C LEU A 254 13.44 8.12 -3.33
N ASN A 255 12.95 7.31 -4.27
CA ASN A 255 12.91 7.65 -5.69
C ASN A 255 11.91 8.77 -5.95
N SER A 256 10.77 8.73 -5.26
CA SER A 256 9.77 9.80 -5.30
C SER A 256 8.91 9.80 -4.05
N LEU A 257 8.49 11.00 -3.65
CA LEU A 257 7.43 11.26 -2.68
C LEU A 257 6.54 12.34 -3.28
N THR A 258 5.23 12.17 -3.21
CA THR A 258 4.22 13.16 -3.57
C THR A 258 3.09 13.10 -2.56
N VAL A 259 2.82 14.21 -1.90
CA VAL A 259 1.65 14.40 -1.04
C VAL A 259 0.99 15.71 -1.45
N SER A 260 -0.13 15.62 -2.16
CA SER A 260 -0.92 16.78 -2.56
C SER A 260 -2.31 16.71 -1.94
N ALA A 261 -2.75 17.80 -1.31
CA ALA A 261 -4.08 17.93 -0.74
C ALA A 261 -4.40 19.39 -0.45
N ALA A 262 -5.66 19.79 -0.62
CA ALA A 262 -6.15 21.11 -0.24
C ALA A 262 -5.32 22.29 -0.79
N GLY A 263 -4.78 22.13 -2.00
CA GLY A 263 -3.96 23.13 -2.69
C GLY A 263 -2.52 23.28 -2.18
N ALA A 264 -2.06 22.37 -1.31
CA ALA A 264 -0.65 22.21 -0.98
C ALA A 264 -0.09 20.94 -1.63
N GLU A 265 1.18 20.96 -2.00
CA GLU A 265 1.90 19.84 -2.58
C GLU A 265 3.29 19.74 -1.97
N LEU A 266 3.61 18.57 -1.42
CA LEU A 266 4.93 18.20 -0.93
C LEU A 266 5.51 17.13 -1.86
N THR A 267 6.65 17.43 -2.48
CA THR A 267 7.42 16.44 -3.25
C THR A 267 8.78 16.19 -2.63
N GLY A 268 9.38 15.03 -2.89
CA GLY A 268 10.74 14.79 -2.46
C GLY A 268 11.41 13.59 -3.10
N ASP A 269 12.74 13.58 -2.98
CA ASP A 269 13.64 12.51 -3.40
C ASP A 269 14.84 12.46 -2.44
N GLY A 270 15.48 11.31 -2.30
CA GLY A 270 16.63 11.20 -1.41
C GLY A 270 17.34 9.87 -1.51
N SER A 271 18.53 9.81 -0.94
CA SER A 271 19.36 8.61 -0.92
C SER A 271 20.18 8.59 0.35
N PHE A 272 20.20 7.43 1.02
CA PHE A 272 20.93 7.18 2.25
C PHE A 272 21.64 5.83 2.21
N THR A 273 22.85 5.81 2.76
CA THR A 273 23.60 4.59 3.09
C THR A 273 23.74 4.48 4.59
N PHE A 274 23.81 3.27 5.13
CA PHE A 274 23.77 3.01 6.56
C PHE A 274 25.02 2.26 7.04
N ASP A 275 25.68 2.80 8.06
CA ASP A 275 26.81 2.14 8.72
C ASP A 275 26.32 1.28 9.91
N ASN A 276 26.18 -0.03 9.67
CA ASN A 276 25.76 -1.00 10.68
C ASN A 276 26.81 -1.22 11.80
N SER A 277 28.03 -0.69 11.66
CA SER A 277 29.03 -0.72 12.74
C SER A 277 28.85 0.40 13.77
N ASP A 278 28.09 1.45 13.43
CA ASP A 278 27.76 2.55 14.34
C ASP A 278 26.26 2.62 14.64
N MET A 279 25.87 1.86 15.66
CA MET A 279 24.52 1.88 16.24
C MET A 279 24.36 2.95 17.33
N THR A 280 25.41 3.74 17.62
CA THR A 280 25.48 4.62 18.79
C THR A 280 25.18 6.07 18.46
N THR A 281 25.66 6.56 17.31
CA THR A 281 25.47 7.95 16.87
C THR A 281 23.99 8.30 16.68
N PHE A 282 23.19 7.33 16.24
CA PHE A 282 21.74 7.45 16.04
C PHE A 282 20.94 6.46 16.90
N GLU A 283 21.27 6.36 18.19
CA GLU A 283 20.51 5.69 19.25
C GLU A 283 19.72 4.43 18.81
N GLY A 284 20.42 3.38 18.39
CA GLY A 284 19.82 2.10 18.01
C GLY A 284 19.49 1.94 16.54
N MET A 285 19.81 2.93 15.70
CA MET A 285 19.76 2.84 14.24
C MET A 285 21.18 2.91 13.66
N PRO A 286 21.49 2.14 12.60
CA PRO A 286 22.72 2.31 11.84
C PRO A 286 22.92 3.76 11.42
N ALA A 287 24.14 4.29 11.54
CA ALA A 287 24.40 5.69 11.23
C ALA A 287 24.15 5.97 9.73
N PRO A 288 23.17 6.82 9.36
CA PRO A 288 22.91 7.13 7.97
C PRO A 288 23.88 8.19 7.45
N THR A 289 24.22 8.10 6.17
CA THR A 289 24.91 9.13 5.40
C THR A 289 24.17 9.33 4.10
N GLY A 290 23.79 10.56 3.79
CA GLY A 290 22.97 10.82 2.62
C GLY A 290 22.27 12.16 2.67
N SER A 291 21.31 12.34 1.76
CA SER A 291 20.51 13.54 1.70
C SER A 291 19.12 13.29 1.16
N VAL A 292 18.16 14.08 1.63
CA VAL A 292 16.81 14.18 1.08
C VAL A 292 16.54 15.61 0.65
N ASN A 293 15.95 15.78 -0.52
CA ASN A 293 15.44 17.02 -1.08
C ASN A 293 13.92 17.01 -0.96
N LEU A 294 13.37 18.09 -0.43
CA LEU A 294 11.94 18.29 -0.25
C LEU A 294 11.56 19.63 -0.86
N MET A 295 10.39 19.68 -1.48
CA MET A 295 9.78 20.91 -1.99
C MET A 295 8.32 20.95 -1.54
N LEU A 296 7.93 22.04 -0.90
CA LEU A 296 6.57 22.30 -0.45
C LEU A 296 6.02 23.54 -1.17
N VAL A 297 4.94 23.37 -1.91
CA VAL A 297 4.19 24.43 -2.59
C VAL A 297 2.84 24.59 -1.91
N GLY A 298 2.38 25.82 -1.67
CA GLY A 298 1.05 26.10 -1.11
C GLY A 298 0.91 25.84 0.40
N GLY A 299 2.00 25.49 1.08
CA GLY A 299 2.00 25.12 2.49
C GLY A 299 1.60 26.26 3.43
N ASN A 300 2.07 27.49 3.18
CA ASN A 300 1.68 28.62 4.05
C ASN A 300 0.23 29.03 3.81
N ALA A 301 -0.24 29.00 2.56
CA ALA A 301 -1.62 29.31 2.20
C ALA A 301 -2.60 28.29 2.81
N LEU A 302 -2.25 27.00 2.78
CA LEU A 302 -3.04 25.97 3.48
C LEU A 302 -3.07 26.23 4.99
N LEU A 303 -1.92 26.53 5.60
CA LEU A 303 -1.85 26.83 7.04
C LEU A 303 -2.70 28.05 7.42
N ASP A 304 -2.70 29.12 6.61
CA ASP A 304 -3.55 30.30 6.82
C ASP A 304 -5.04 29.95 6.79
N LYS A 305 -5.47 29.09 5.85
CA LYS A 305 -6.86 28.62 5.77
C LYS A 305 -7.24 27.80 6.99
N LEU A 306 -6.37 26.88 7.42
CA LEU A 306 -6.63 26.05 8.61
C LEU A 306 -6.73 26.90 9.90
N VAL A 307 -5.95 27.99 10.00
CA VAL A 307 -6.08 28.96 11.10
C VAL A 307 -7.39 29.73 11.00
N ALA A 308 -7.75 30.23 9.82
CA ALA A 308 -9.00 30.97 9.61
C ALA A 308 -10.25 30.12 9.90
N MET A 309 -10.18 28.82 9.66
CA MET A 309 -11.22 27.85 9.99
C MET A 309 -11.25 27.44 11.47
N GLY A 310 -10.21 27.79 12.24
CA GLY A 310 -10.08 27.44 13.65
C GLY A 310 -9.61 26.01 13.90
N PHE A 311 -9.13 25.29 12.88
CA PHE A 311 -8.57 23.95 13.02
C PHE A 311 -7.16 23.96 13.59
N VAL A 312 -6.40 25.03 13.34
CA VAL A 312 -5.07 25.22 13.90
C VAL A 312 -5.04 26.52 14.70
N PRO A 313 -4.71 26.51 16.00
CA PRO A 313 -4.48 27.73 16.77
C PRO A 313 -3.36 28.58 16.15
N GLU A 314 -3.51 29.91 16.19
CA GLU A 314 -2.50 30.85 15.64
C GLU A 314 -1.10 30.62 16.21
N GLU A 315 -0.98 30.28 17.49
CA GLU A 315 0.30 29.98 18.14
C GLU A 315 0.97 28.74 17.56
N GLN A 316 0.19 27.70 17.26
CA GLN A 316 0.70 26.48 16.62
C GLN A 316 1.11 26.75 15.17
N ALA A 317 0.34 27.55 14.44
CA ALA A 317 0.69 27.96 13.08
C ALA A 317 1.97 28.82 13.05
N ALA A 318 2.13 29.75 14.00
CA ALA A 318 3.35 30.52 14.14
C ALA A 318 4.56 29.61 14.47
N GLY A 319 4.38 28.64 15.36
CA GLY A 319 5.39 27.62 15.65
C GLY A 319 5.77 26.79 14.43
N ALA A 320 4.78 26.33 13.66
CA ALA A 320 4.99 25.59 12.42
C ALA A 320 5.78 26.40 11.39
N ARG A 321 5.44 27.69 11.18
CA ARG A 321 6.19 28.58 10.29
C ARG A 321 7.63 28.80 10.74
N MET A 322 7.85 28.96 12.03
CA MET A 322 9.21 29.08 12.56
C MET A 322 10.01 27.80 12.30
N MET A 323 9.42 26.63 12.54
CA MET A 323 10.06 25.35 12.25
C MET A 323 10.33 25.19 10.75
N MET A 324 9.36 25.47 9.88
CA MET A 324 9.58 25.45 8.43
C MET A 324 10.71 26.39 8.01
N GLY A 325 10.80 27.60 8.58
CA GLY A 325 11.89 28.53 8.31
C GLY A 325 13.26 28.12 8.86
N LEU A 326 13.32 27.17 9.81
CA LEU A 326 14.58 26.60 10.30
C LEU A 326 15.12 25.52 9.35
N PHE A 327 14.23 24.74 8.72
CA PHE A 327 14.62 23.60 7.89
C PHE A 327 14.48 23.85 6.40
N ALA A 328 13.78 24.89 5.97
CA ALA A 328 13.53 25.20 4.57
C ALA A 328 13.95 26.63 4.21
N VAL A 329 14.28 26.83 2.94
CA VAL A 329 14.55 28.13 2.33
C VAL A 329 13.49 28.43 1.28
N PRO A 330 13.25 29.72 0.94
CA PRO A 330 12.36 30.06 -0.17
C PRO A 330 12.83 29.44 -1.49
N GLY A 331 11.90 28.77 -2.19
CA GLY A 331 12.13 28.22 -3.52
C GLY A 331 11.73 29.17 -4.66
N ASP A 332 11.69 28.64 -5.88
CA ASP A 332 11.31 29.38 -7.07
C ASP A 332 9.78 29.43 -7.22
N GLY A 333 9.13 30.42 -6.60
CA GLY A 333 7.69 30.61 -6.74
C GLY A 333 7.05 31.36 -5.56
N GLU A 334 5.78 31.72 -5.72
CA GLU A 334 4.97 32.15 -4.58
C GLU A 334 4.64 30.93 -3.71
N ASP A 335 4.70 31.11 -2.39
CA ASP A 335 4.44 30.06 -1.39
C ASP A 335 5.17 28.73 -1.68
N THR A 336 6.44 28.83 -2.08
CA THR A 336 7.29 27.68 -2.36
C THR A 336 8.46 27.65 -1.37
N LEU A 337 8.64 26.51 -0.72
CA LEU A 337 9.73 26.23 0.21
C LEU A 337 10.50 25.01 -0.29
N THR A 338 11.83 25.07 -0.25
CA THR A 338 12.71 23.93 -0.54
C THR A 338 13.55 23.63 0.68
N SER A 339 13.84 22.34 0.90
CA SER A 339 14.65 21.88 2.02
C SER A 339 15.55 20.75 1.54
N THR A 340 16.86 20.92 1.72
CA THR A 340 17.82 19.82 1.60
C THR A 340 18.29 19.45 2.99
N ILE A 341 17.97 18.25 3.44
CA ILE A 341 18.49 17.68 4.70
C ILE A 341 19.62 16.73 4.36
N GLU A 342 20.84 17.05 4.81
CA GLU A 342 22.04 16.23 4.63
C GLU A 342 22.45 15.64 5.99
N VAL A 343 22.63 14.32 6.03
CA VAL A 343 23.22 13.62 7.18
C VAL A 343 24.62 13.17 6.81
N LYS A 344 25.58 13.52 7.65
CA LYS A 344 26.97 13.09 7.50
C LYS A 344 27.26 11.94 8.44
N GLY A 345 28.09 11.00 8.01
CA GLY A 345 28.49 9.84 8.79
C GLY A 345 29.25 10.13 10.09
N ASP A 346 29.54 11.40 10.40
CA ASP A 346 30.07 11.83 11.70
C ASP A 346 28.97 12.30 12.68
N GLY A 347 27.70 12.07 12.34
CA GLY A 347 26.53 12.43 13.15
C GLY A 347 26.05 13.87 12.97
N GLN A 348 26.70 14.66 12.11
CA GLN A 348 26.22 16.00 11.78
C GLN A 348 24.98 15.92 10.90
N VAL A 349 24.00 16.78 11.19
CA VAL A 349 22.83 16.97 10.33
C VAL A 349 22.81 18.43 9.90
N LEU A 350 22.66 18.65 8.59
CA LEU A 350 22.57 19.96 7.99
C LEU A 350 21.21 20.13 7.31
N ALA A 351 20.59 21.29 7.51
CA ALA A 351 19.46 21.74 6.72
C ALA A 351 19.92 22.92 5.85
N ASN A 352 19.86 22.79 4.54
CA ASN A 352 20.28 23.81 3.57
C ASN A 352 21.72 24.29 3.81
N GLY A 353 22.62 23.37 4.18
CA GLY A 353 24.02 23.66 4.53
C GLY A 353 24.23 24.29 5.91
N GLN A 354 23.18 24.54 6.69
CA GLN A 354 23.28 25.00 8.08
C GLN A 354 23.21 23.82 9.04
N ARG A 355 24.18 23.72 9.95
CA ARG A 355 24.23 22.65 10.94
C ARG A 355 23.10 22.81 11.96
N ILE A 356 22.28 21.76 12.09
CA ILE A 356 21.16 21.66 13.04
C ILE A 356 21.42 20.63 14.15
N ARG A 357 22.38 19.71 13.95
CA ARG A 357 22.89 18.76 14.94
C ARG A 357 24.39 18.58 14.77
#